data_AF-A0A1M5Y354-F1
#
_entry.id   AF-A0A1M5Y354-F1
#
_cell.length_a   1.000
_cell.length_b   1.000
_cell.length_c   1.000
_cell.angle_alpha   90.00
_cell.angle_beta   90.00
_cell.angle_gamma   90.00
#
_symmetry.space_group_name_H-M   'P 1'
#
loop_
_entity.id
_entity.type
_entity.pdbx_description
1 polymer ?
#
loop_
_entity_poly.entity_id
_entity_poly.type
_entity_poly.pdbx_seq_one_letter_code
_entity_poly.pdbx_strand_id
1 'polypeptide(L)'
;MKNYTLLIILLAVCQVGFTQNQSIEKANKLFASQAYAEAIALYSAADQLDSDAALNLADALYYNANAEEAVKAYAKAWELNPGRSMDAHFRYADALKRSNAYDKANEILTTYSGTSIDILKAMEKNDMEVSQFFMPEVMDAASAYADFAPAYYDRQLVFASDRNAARPTYPWTGKPFLDLYYAQPVADTLSEYQTFSRSINTDTHESNAVFFANGTKMYFTRTSNKFKKIDGAKVAPLQLYSAELVNGKWGNIELLSISSDSYSVAHPALSADEQTLYFSSDMPGGYGSFDIYKVSINGNNTFGTPVNLGENVNSDKLEQFPYVSENGNLYFASNRVEGLGGLDLYSSDASGDAFAEAYNLGSSINSNADDFSLIIKERQASGYMSSNRTGKDKIYQFTTFPNLDYQIIGNVDDKKTLEPIEGAEVTLYRPETGSTQKMTTLADGSFKFEVHPNSTYKVKASKALYAPVEKEIKIEYAQNTKTLIKLQMSAYADSEEIVTVNDRNQLTQVNLEKIYFDFDKANIRPDAAVTLDKLVQLMKKYPEMDIEVASHTDQRGSDSYNLALSQRRAQSTVDYVVSKGIDRNRLKAKGYGETDPIHACPSGDCTEAQFDENRRSEFTLLK
;
A
#
# COMPACT_ATOMS: atom_id res chain seq x y z
N MET A 1 -8.61 53.16 33.56
CA MET A 1 -7.67 52.02 33.41
C MET A 1 -8.20 50.90 32.52
N LYS A 2 -9.52 50.58 32.47
CA LYS A 2 -10.05 49.52 31.58
C LYS A 2 -9.93 49.78 30.06
N ASN A 3 -9.85 51.02 29.59
CA ASN A 3 -9.79 51.33 28.15
C ASN A 3 -8.39 51.26 27.53
N TYR A 4 -7.32 51.37 28.33
CA TYR A 4 -5.93 51.27 27.84
C TYR A 4 -5.46 49.82 27.73
N THR A 5 -5.96 48.92 28.57
CA THR A 5 -5.67 47.48 28.49
C THR A 5 -6.27 46.85 27.23
N LEU A 6 -7.46 47.30 26.80
CA LEU A 6 -8.10 46.82 25.56
C LEU A 6 -7.31 47.26 24.31
N LEU A 7 -6.75 48.47 24.31
CA LEU A 7 -5.97 49.02 23.19
C LEU A 7 -4.59 48.35 23.05
N ILE A 8 -3.93 48.02 24.16
CA ILE A 8 -2.64 47.30 24.18
C ILE A 8 -2.83 45.84 23.75
N ILE A 9 -3.93 45.18 24.16
CA ILE A 9 -4.28 43.84 23.67
C ILE A 9 -4.61 43.89 22.17
N LEU A 10 -5.33 44.91 21.68
CA LEU A 10 -5.63 45.06 20.25
C LEU A 10 -4.36 45.33 19.42
N LEU A 11 -3.44 46.16 19.89
CA LEU A 11 -2.15 46.43 19.24
C LEU A 11 -1.24 45.20 19.22
N ALA A 12 -1.20 44.41 20.29
CA ALA A 12 -0.45 43.15 20.33
C ALA A 12 -1.03 42.11 19.36
N VAL A 13 -2.36 41.96 19.30
CA VAL A 13 -3.04 41.07 18.35
C VAL A 13 -2.82 41.52 16.90
N CYS A 14 -2.82 42.83 16.63
CA CYS A 14 -2.50 43.36 15.29
C CYS A 14 -1.04 43.13 14.89
N GLN A 15 -0.08 43.22 15.83
CA GLN A 15 1.33 42.93 15.52
C GLN A 15 1.57 41.46 15.23
N VAL A 16 0.96 40.55 16.01
CA VAL A 16 1.07 39.10 15.78
C VAL A 16 0.47 38.70 14.41
N GLY A 17 -0.70 39.22 14.07
CA GLY A 17 -1.33 38.97 12.76
C GLY A 17 -0.54 39.56 11.57
N PHE A 18 0.11 40.70 11.75
CA PHE A 18 0.94 41.32 10.71
C PHE A 18 2.25 40.54 10.48
N THR A 19 2.89 40.05 11.56
CA THR A 19 4.11 39.23 11.45
C THR A 19 3.86 37.86 10.82
N GLN A 20 2.70 37.24 11.10
CA GLN A 20 2.33 35.95 10.50
C GLN A 20 2.11 36.07 8.99
N ASN A 21 1.40 37.11 8.54
CA ASN A 21 1.16 37.37 7.12
C ASN A 21 2.47 37.61 6.33
N GLN A 22 3.44 38.32 6.92
CA GLN A 22 4.75 38.50 6.27
C GLN A 22 5.55 37.19 6.15
N SER A 23 5.44 36.29 7.13
CA SER A 23 6.09 34.97 7.08
C SER A 23 5.53 34.10 5.96
N ILE A 24 4.21 34.07 5.79
CA ILE A 24 3.53 33.30 4.73
C ILE A 24 3.85 33.88 3.34
N GLU A 25 3.88 35.21 3.18
CA GLU A 25 4.26 35.83 1.91
C GLU A 25 5.71 35.47 1.52
N LYS A 26 6.62 35.41 2.51
CA LYS A 26 8.00 34.95 2.31
C LYS A 26 8.03 33.46 1.91
N ALA A 27 7.25 32.61 2.58
CA ALA A 27 7.14 31.19 2.26
C ALA A 27 6.63 30.97 0.82
N ASN A 28 5.60 31.72 0.39
CA ASN A 28 5.07 31.69 -0.98
C ASN A 28 6.14 32.06 -2.02
N LYS A 29 6.98 33.07 -1.74
CA LYS A 29 8.09 33.45 -2.63
C LYS A 29 9.14 32.35 -2.72
N LEU A 30 9.49 31.72 -1.59
CA LEU A 30 10.42 30.60 -1.55
C LEU A 30 9.88 29.40 -2.35
N PHE A 31 8.62 29.03 -2.12
CA PHE A 31 7.93 27.98 -2.87
C PHE A 31 7.92 28.25 -4.37
N ALA A 32 7.58 29.46 -4.81
CA ALA A 32 7.58 29.84 -6.23
C ALA A 32 8.98 29.80 -6.87
N SER A 33 10.03 29.93 -6.05
CA SER A 33 11.44 29.73 -6.47
C SER A 33 11.95 28.31 -6.28
N GLN A 34 11.09 27.36 -5.91
CA GLN A 34 11.42 25.95 -5.61
C GLN A 34 12.43 25.77 -4.46
N ALA A 35 12.55 26.76 -3.59
CA ALA A 35 13.33 26.68 -2.35
C ALA A 35 12.50 25.98 -1.26
N TYR A 36 12.11 24.73 -1.52
CA TYR A 36 11.12 24.00 -0.74
C TYR A 36 11.56 23.74 0.70
N ALA A 37 12.84 23.43 0.95
CA ALA A 37 13.32 23.19 2.31
C ALA A 37 13.06 24.38 3.25
N GLU A 38 13.34 25.60 2.80
CA GLU A 38 13.05 26.81 3.57
C GLU A 38 11.56 27.16 3.60
N ALA A 39 10.83 26.92 2.50
CA ALA A 39 9.39 27.15 2.44
C ALA A 39 8.63 26.26 3.44
N ILE A 40 8.97 24.96 3.50
CA ILE A 40 8.41 24.00 4.47
C ILE A 40 8.61 24.51 5.89
N ALA A 41 9.84 24.91 6.24
CA ALA A 41 10.14 25.40 7.58
C ALA A 41 9.27 26.61 7.98
N LEU A 42 9.03 27.55 7.07
CA LEU A 42 8.18 28.72 7.34
C LEU A 42 6.69 28.39 7.40
N TYR A 43 6.19 27.54 6.49
CA TYR A 43 4.80 27.13 6.51
C TYR A 43 4.46 26.29 7.75
N SER A 44 5.31 25.33 8.12
CA SER A 44 5.12 24.48 9.29
C SER A 44 5.18 25.25 10.62
N ALA A 45 5.85 26.40 10.64
CA ALA A 45 5.91 27.27 11.81
C ALA A 45 4.72 28.25 11.92
N ALA A 46 3.83 28.30 10.94
CA ALA A 46 2.67 29.20 10.96
C ALA A 46 1.51 28.61 11.77
N ASP A 47 0.88 29.41 12.63
CA ASP A 47 -0.25 28.96 13.46
C ASP A 47 -1.49 28.59 12.63
N GLN A 48 -1.68 29.28 11.50
CA GLN A 48 -2.77 29.07 10.55
C GLN A 48 -2.26 29.29 9.13
N LEU A 49 -2.69 28.41 8.23
CA LEU A 49 -2.49 28.51 6.79
C LEU A 49 -3.86 28.64 6.12
N ASP A 50 -3.94 29.51 5.12
CA ASP A 50 -5.07 29.48 4.19
C ASP A 50 -4.97 28.25 3.27
N SER A 51 -5.97 28.11 2.41
CA SER A 51 -6.10 26.96 1.54
C SER A 51 -4.91 26.79 0.59
N ASP A 52 -4.38 27.88 0.03
CA ASP A 52 -3.33 27.82 -0.99
C ASP A 52 -1.95 27.67 -0.35
N ALA A 53 -1.72 28.30 0.79
CA ALA A 53 -0.52 28.10 1.60
C ALA A 53 -0.43 26.65 2.13
N ALA A 54 -1.55 26.06 2.53
CA ALA A 54 -1.60 24.65 2.91
C ALA A 54 -1.29 23.72 1.73
N LEU A 55 -1.80 24.04 0.54
CA LEU A 55 -1.49 23.29 -0.69
C LEU A 55 0.00 23.40 -1.06
N ASN A 56 0.58 24.60 -0.97
CA ASN A 56 2.01 24.81 -1.22
C ASN A 56 2.89 24.05 -0.23
N LEU A 57 2.52 24.03 1.07
CA LEU A 57 3.21 23.20 2.05
C LEU A 57 3.12 21.71 1.66
N ALA A 58 1.94 21.24 1.29
CA ALA A 58 1.73 19.86 0.90
C ALA A 58 2.55 19.46 -0.33
N ASP A 59 2.55 20.29 -1.38
CA ASP A 59 3.35 20.08 -2.58
C ASP A 59 4.87 20.11 -2.27
N ALA A 60 5.32 21.04 -1.42
CA ALA A 60 6.73 21.11 -1.03
C ALA A 60 7.18 19.86 -0.26
N LEU A 61 6.34 19.36 0.66
CA LEU A 61 6.56 18.11 1.39
C LEU A 61 6.55 16.89 0.46
N TYR A 62 5.60 16.85 -0.49
CA TYR A 62 5.50 15.83 -1.53
C TYR A 62 6.80 15.72 -2.35
N TYR A 63 7.28 16.84 -2.89
CA TYR A 63 8.53 16.90 -3.68
C TYR A 63 9.81 16.63 -2.87
N ASN A 64 9.71 16.54 -1.54
CA ASN A 64 10.80 16.20 -0.63
C ASN A 64 10.62 14.82 0.01
N ALA A 65 9.77 13.96 -0.55
CA ALA A 65 9.48 12.61 -0.08
C ALA A 65 8.99 12.52 1.39
N ASN A 66 8.41 13.60 1.92
CA ASN A 66 7.82 13.64 3.27
C ASN A 66 6.34 13.23 3.25
N ALA A 67 6.05 11.99 2.85
CA ALA A 67 4.70 11.53 2.53
C ALA A 67 3.68 11.72 3.68
N GLU A 68 4.02 11.33 4.91
CA GLU A 68 3.10 11.42 6.05
C GLU A 68 2.67 12.86 6.35
N GLU A 69 3.62 13.81 6.33
CA GLU A 69 3.33 15.22 6.55
C GLU A 69 2.62 15.84 5.34
N ALA A 70 2.97 15.42 4.12
CA ALA A 70 2.27 15.84 2.90
C ALA A 70 0.79 15.45 2.95
N VAL A 71 0.46 14.23 3.37
CA VAL A 71 -0.93 13.77 3.53
C VAL A 71 -1.70 14.63 4.52
N LYS A 72 -1.11 15.01 5.65
CA LYS A 72 -1.74 15.92 6.62
C LYS A 72 -2.00 17.30 6.02
N ALA A 73 -1.00 17.86 5.33
CA ALA A 73 -1.11 19.17 4.69
C ALA A 73 -2.14 19.18 3.55
N TYR A 74 -2.20 18.12 2.73
CA TYR A 74 -3.23 17.95 1.70
C TYR A 74 -4.61 17.80 2.31
N ALA A 75 -4.79 16.98 3.33
CA ALA A 75 -6.07 16.87 4.03
C ALA A 75 -6.57 18.24 4.51
N LYS A 76 -5.66 19.08 5.03
CA LYS A 76 -5.99 20.46 5.42
C LYS A 76 -6.36 21.34 4.23
N ALA A 77 -5.60 21.27 3.15
CA ALA A 77 -5.85 22.04 1.92
C ALA A 77 -7.20 21.68 1.27
N TRP A 78 -7.64 20.42 1.36
CA TRP A 78 -8.94 19.94 0.87
C TRP A 78 -10.10 20.33 1.78
N GLU A 79 -9.91 20.30 3.11
CA GLU A 79 -10.91 20.77 4.07
C GLU A 79 -11.29 22.24 3.80
N LEU A 80 -10.29 23.07 3.50
CA LEU A 80 -10.47 24.50 3.25
C LEU A 80 -10.97 24.83 1.84
N ASN A 81 -10.65 24.00 0.83
CA ASN A 81 -11.15 24.15 -0.54
C ASN A 81 -11.14 22.78 -1.27
N PRO A 82 -12.31 22.11 -1.38
CA PRO A 82 -12.42 20.83 -2.08
C PRO A 82 -12.29 20.90 -3.61
N GLY A 83 -12.50 22.07 -4.22
CA GLY A 83 -12.55 22.26 -5.68
C GLY A 83 -11.18 22.41 -6.34
N ARG A 84 -10.26 21.46 -6.10
CA ARG A 84 -8.86 21.54 -6.57
C ARG A 84 -8.67 21.00 -7.99
N SER A 85 -7.52 21.33 -8.60
CA SER A 85 -7.15 20.84 -9.93
C SER A 85 -6.93 19.32 -9.93
N MET A 86 -7.03 18.71 -11.11
CA MET A 86 -6.78 17.28 -11.29
C MET A 86 -5.34 16.91 -10.88
N ASP A 87 -4.33 17.72 -11.22
CA ASP A 87 -2.94 17.46 -10.82
C ASP A 87 -2.75 17.44 -9.31
N ALA A 88 -3.47 18.30 -8.58
CA ALA A 88 -3.44 18.30 -7.13
C ALA A 88 -4.07 17.01 -6.57
N HIS A 89 -5.20 16.56 -7.13
CA HIS A 89 -5.82 15.28 -6.73
C HIS A 89 -4.86 14.12 -6.94
N PHE A 90 -4.17 14.09 -8.08
CA PHE A 90 -3.16 13.07 -8.34
C PHE A 90 -2.02 13.10 -7.32
N ARG A 91 -1.41 14.26 -7.04
CA ARG A 91 -0.34 14.37 -6.04
C ARG A 91 -0.79 13.99 -4.63
N TYR A 92 -2.01 14.33 -4.24
CA TYR A 92 -2.55 13.92 -2.94
C TYR A 92 -2.75 12.39 -2.88
N ALA A 93 -3.33 11.80 -3.91
CA ALA A 93 -3.44 10.34 -3.98
C ALA A 93 -2.07 9.66 -3.98
N ASP A 94 -1.09 10.20 -4.70
CA ASP A 94 0.27 9.69 -4.73
C ASP A 94 0.95 9.78 -3.34
N ALA A 95 0.75 10.88 -2.61
CA ALA A 95 1.19 10.99 -1.22
C ALA A 95 0.53 9.96 -0.30
N LEU A 96 -0.77 9.68 -0.49
CA LEU A 96 -1.50 8.66 0.26
C LEU A 96 -0.98 7.25 -0.03
N LYS A 97 -0.66 6.92 -1.29
CA LYS A 97 0.03 5.67 -1.64
C LYS A 97 1.35 5.54 -0.88
N ARG A 98 2.16 6.61 -0.91
CA ARG A 98 3.45 6.67 -0.20
C ARG A 98 3.33 6.53 1.32
N SER A 99 2.17 6.82 1.90
CA SER A 99 1.87 6.59 3.32
C SER A 99 1.07 5.30 3.61
N ASN A 100 0.96 4.36 2.66
CA ASN A 100 0.17 3.13 2.74
C ASN A 100 -1.36 3.34 2.95
N ALA A 101 -1.88 4.52 2.65
CA ALA A 101 -3.30 4.86 2.79
C ALA A 101 -4.08 4.56 1.50
N TYR A 102 -3.99 3.32 1.01
CA TYR A 102 -4.49 2.90 -0.31
C TYR A 102 -6.01 3.06 -0.48
N ASP A 103 -6.83 2.79 0.53
CA ASP A 103 -8.28 2.94 0.43
C ASP A 103 -8.69 4.37 0.02
N LYS A 104 -8.05 5.35 0.66
CA LYS A 104 -8.30 6.77 0.38
C LYS A 104 -7.66 7.21 -0.93
N ALA A 105 -6.50 6.65 -1.28
CA ALA A 105 -5.89 6.89 -2.59
C ALA A 105 -6.81 6.39 -3.71
N ASN A 106 -7.36 5.18 -3.59
CA ASN A 106 -8.31 4.59 -4.53
C ASN A 106 -9.57 5.44 -4.71
N GLU A 107 -10.13 6.00 -3.63
CA GLU A 107 -11.28 6.92 -3.69
C GLU A 107 -10.97 8.17 -4.55
N ILE A 108 -9.82 8.81 -4.28
CA ILE A 108 -9.41 10.02 -4.99
C ILE A 108 -9.06 9.71 -6.45
N LEU A 109 -8.33 8.62 -6.71
CA LEU A 109 -7.91 8.23 -8.05
C LEU A 109 -9.09 7.76 -8.90
N THR A 110 -10.09 7.11 -8.31
CA THR A 110 -11.32 6.74 -9.00
C THR A 110 -12.07 7.99 -9.49
N THR A 111 -12.12 9.02 -8.64
CA THR A 111 -12.71 10.32 -8.99
C THR A 111 -11.89 11.03 -10.06
N TYR A 112 -10.57 11.02 -9.93
CA TYR A 112 -9.63 11.65 -10.86
C TYR A 112 -9.64 11.00 -12.25
N SER A 113 -9.61 9.67 -12.32
CA SER A 113 -9.55 8.92 -13.59
C SER A 113 -10.91 8.72 -14.25
N GLY A 114 -12.00 8.80 -13.48
CA GLY A 114 -13.35 8.44 -13.95
C GLY A 114 -13.56 6.92 -14.08
N THR A 115 -12.61 6.10 -13.65
CA THR A 115 -12.65 4.63 -13.67
C THR A 115 -12.38 4.09 -12.29
N SER A 116 -12.96 2.95 -11.93
CA SER A 116 -12.71 2.32 -10.63
C SER A 116 -11.23 1.91 -10.53
N ILE A 117 -10.52 2.46 -9.55
CA ILE A 117 -9.12 2.13 -9.26
C ILE A 117 -9.04 1.26 -8.01
N ASP A 118 -8.27 0.18 -8.10
CA ASP A 118 -7.91 -0.68 -6.97
C ASP A 118 -6.43 -1.07 -7.12
N ILE A 119 -5.55 -0.27 -6.52
CA ILE A 119 -4.09 -0.39 -6.65
C ILE A 119 -3.60 -1.76 -6.18
N LEU A 120 -4.07 -2.24 -5.03
CA LEU A 120 -3.56 -3.48 -4.44
C LEU A 120 -4.00 -4.70 -5.23
N LYS A 121 -5.21 -4.66 -5.82
CA LYS A 121 -5.68 -5.68 -6.75
C LYS A 121 -4.93 -5.66 -8.09
N ALA A 122 -4.64 -4.47 -8.63
CA ALA A 122 -3.80 -4.35 -9.82
C ALA A 122 -2.39 -4.92 -9.56
N MET A 123 -1.83 -4.64 -8.39
CA MET A 123 -0.53 -5.16 -7.98
C MET A 123 -0.53 -6.69 -7.79
N GLU A 124 -1.58 -7.26 -7.20
CA GLU A 124 -1.76 -8.72 -7.10
C GLU A 124 -1.81 -9.38 -8.49
N LYS A 125 -2.52 -8.77 -9.45
CA LYS A 125 -2.52 -9.23 -10.83
C LYS A 125 -1.11 -9.18 -11.44
N ASN A 126 -0.38 -8.08 -11.25
CA ASN A 126 0.99 -7.95 -11.75
C ASN A 126 1.91 -9.01 -11.14
N ASP A 127 1.82 -9.27 -9.83
CA ASP A 127 2.61 -10.31 -9.14
C ASP A 127 2.39 -11.72 -9.74
N MET A 128 1.19 -11.99 -10.27
CA MET A 128 0.86 -13.26 -10.91
C MET A 128 1.35 -13.34 -12.37
N GLU A 129 1.41 -12.22 -13.07
CA GLU A 129 1.72 -12.17 -14.51
C GLU A 129 3.22 -11.99 -14.80
N VAL A 130 3.99 -11.41 -13.86
CA VAL A 130 5.44 -11.24 -14.05
C VAL A 130 6.16 -12.59 -14.12
N SER A 131 7.12 -12.71 -15.02
CA SER A 131 7.90 -13.95 -15.19
C SER A 131 9.02 -14.13 -14.15
N GLN A 132 9.37 -13.05 -13.45
CA GLN A 132 10.49 -12.99 -12.53
C GLN A 132 10.08 -12.40 -11.18
N PHE A 133 10.60 -13.00 -10.11
CA PHE A 133 10.54 -12.50 -8.76
C PHE A 133 11.87 -11.85 -8.39
N PHE A 134 11.84 -10.66 -7.79
CA PHE A 134 13.03 -9.91 -7.40
C PHE A 134 13.24 -9.95 -5.87
N MET A 135 14.49 -10.07 -5.43
CA MET A 135 14.87 -9.98 -4.01
C MET A 135 15.85 -8.82 -3.81
N PRO A 136 15.34 -7.59 -3.60
CA PRO A 136 16.18 -6.42 -3.34
C PRO A 136 16.70 -6.39 -1.90
N GLU A 137 17.98 -6.10 -1.76
CA GLU A 137 18.72 -5.94 -0.50
C GLU A 137 19.52 -4.64 -0.53
N VAL A 138 19.46 -3.86 0.55
CA VAL A 138 20.12 -2.55 0.61
C VAL A 138 21.64 -2.70 0.69
N MET A 139 22.38 -1.95 -0.13
CA MET A 139 23.85 -2.01 -0.23
C MET A 139 24.60 -1.13 0.77
N ASP A 140 23.97 -0.24 1.53
CA ASP A 140 24.66 0.59 2.54
C ASP A 140 23.62 1.16 3.51
N ALA A 141 22.98 0.27 4.28
CA ALA A 141 21.85 0.63 5.15
C ALA A 141 22.16 1.78 6.12
N ALA A 142 23.40 1.87 6.59
CA ALA A 142 23.84 2.87 7.56
C ALA A 142 24.23 4.22 6.93
N SER A 143 24.33 4.33 5.61
CA SER A 143 24.70 5.60 4.95
C SER A 143 23.70 6.70 5.32
N ALA A 144 24.18 7.90 5.67
CA ALA A 144 23.32 9.03 5.99
C ALA A 144 22.83 9.81 4.75
N TYR A 145 23.42 9.50 3.59
CA TYR A 145 23.33 10.26 2.34
C TYR A 145 22.30 9.64 1.39
N ALA A 146 21.82 10.42 0.43
CA ALA A 146 21.12 9.88 -0.72
C ALA A 146 22.15 9.26 -1.67
N ASP A 147 21.95 8.01 -2.08
CA ASP A 147 22.82 7.27 -2.99
C ASP A 147 21.92 6.58 -4.03
N PHE A 148 22.05 6.94 -5.31
CA PHE A 148 21.12 6.46 -6.34
C PHE A 148 21.70 6.54 -7.76
N ALA A 149 20.90 6.08 -8.73
CA ALA A 149 21.23 6.01 -10.14
C ALA A 149 22.51 5.19 -10.42
N PRO A 150 22.55 3.90 -10.02
CA PRO A 150 23.71 3.06 -10.23
C PRO A 150 23.97 2.86 -11.73
N ALA A 151 25.24 2.75 -12.10
CA ALA A 151 25.70 2.40 -13.42
C ALA A 151 26.94 1.51 -13.35
N TYR A 152 27.05 0.55 -14.27
CA TYR A 152 28.24 -0.28 -14.38
C TYR A 152 29.40 0.50 -15.01
N TYR A 153 30.58 0.43 -14.38
CA TYR A 153 31.83 0.92 -14.95
C TYR A 153 32.96 -0.03 -14.56
N ASP A 154 33.45 -0.82 -15.52
CA ASP A 154 34.37 -1.94 -15.29
C ASP A 154 33.83 -2.89 -14.18
N ARG A 155 34.52 -2.98 -13.04
CA ARG A 155 34.08 -3.78 -11.87
C ARG A 155 33.39 -2.94 -10.80
N GLN A 156 33.25 -1.64 -11.02
CA GLN A 156 32.74 -0.67 -10.07
C GLN A 156 31.29 -0.30 -10.38
N LEU A 157 30.63 0.27 -9.37
CA LEU A 157 29.39 1.00 -9.54
C LEU A 157 29.65 2.49 -9.48
N VAL A 158 29.12 3.22 -10.45
CA VAL A 158 29.04 4.67 -10.47
C VAL A 158 27.65 5.08 -9.99
N PHE A 159 27.55 6.12 -9.17
CA PHE A 159 26.26 6.58 -8.62
C PHE A 159 26.31 8.07 -8.24
N ALA A 160 25.14 8.69 -8.09
CA ALA A 160 24.99 10.06 -7.62
C ALA A 160 24.82 10.11 -6.10
N SER A 161 25.39 11.12 -5.43
CA SER A 161 25.25 11.29 -3.98
C SER A 161 25.34 12.73 -3.50
N ASP A 162 24.61 13.04 -2.43
CA ASP A 162 24.61 14.35 -1.74
C ASP A 162 25.68 14.46 -0.64
N ARG A 163 26.61 13.51 -0.57
CA ARG A 163 27.61 13.38 0.51
C ARG A 163 28.68 14.49 0.57
N ASN A 164 28.84 15.30 -0.48
CA ASN A 164 29.89 16.33 -0.52
C ASN A 164 29.46 17.62 0.18
N ALA A 165 29.75 17.74 1.48
CA ALA A 165 29.44 18.94 2.25
C ALA A 165 30.17 20.23 1.79
N ALA A 166 31.17 20.12 0.89
CA ALA A 166 31.81 21.30 0.30
C ALA A 166 30.99 21.91 -0.84
N ARG A 167 29.94 21.23 -1.33
CA ARG A 167 29.05 21.75 -2.37
C ARG A 167 28.09 22.78 -1.80
N PRO A 168 27.61 23.72 -2.64
CA PRO A 168 26.52 24.59 -2.24
C PRO A 168 25.30 23.78 -1.80
N THR A 169 24.50 24.35 -0.89
CA THR A 169 23.22 23.78 -0.50
C THR A 169 22.21 23.98 -1.63
N TYR A 170 21.59 22.89 -2.08
CA TYR A 170 20.50 22.90 -3.03
C TYR A 170 19.20 23.35 -2.33
N PRO A 171 18.58 24.47 -2.75
CA PRO A 171 17.41 25.03 -2.04
C PRO A 171 16.17 24.12 -2.00
N TRP A 172 16.04 23.19 -2.95
CA TRP A 172 14.90 22.26 -3.00
C TRP A 172 14.88 21.34 -1.78
N THR A 173 16.01 20.70 -1.48
CA THR A 173 16.13 19.66 -0.44
C THR A 173 16.84 20.13 0.83
N GLY A 174 17.56 21.25 0.76
CA GLY A 174 18.44 21.70 1.84
C GLY A 174 19.69 20.83 2.01
N LYS A 175 20.00 19.98 1.02
CA LYS A 175 21.19 19.11 0.98
C LYS A 175 22.23 19.63 -0.02
N PRO A 176 23.49 19.18 0.04
CA PRO A 176 24.48 19.57 -0.96
C PRO A 176 24.07 19.16 -2.38
N PHE A 177 24.52 19.90 -3.39
CA PHE A 177 24.38 19.47 -4.80
C PHE A 177 25.03 18.10 -5.02
N LEU A 178 24.45 17.33 -5.95
CA LEU A 178 24.84 15.96 -6.23
C LEU A 178 26.15 15.92 -7.02
N ASP A 179 27.04 15.01 -6.62
CA ASP A 179 28.26 14.65 -7.34
C ASP A 179 28.16 13.18 -7.81
N LEU A 180 28.86 12.84 -8.89
CA LEU A 180 29.11 11.44 -9.25
C LEU A 180 30.26 10.85 -8.44
N TYR A 181 30.06 9.61 -8.00
CA TYR A 181 31.02 8.77 -7.29
C TYR A 181 31.15 7.42 -7.96
N TYR A 182 32.20 6.69 -7.62
CA TYR A 182 32.32 5.29 -7.94
C TYR A 182 32.93 4.50 -6.78
N ALA A 183 32.50 3.26 -6.63
CA ALA A 183 32.88 2.37 -5.54
C ALA A 183 32.90 0.91 -6.00
N GLN A 184 33.65 0.07 -5.30
CA GLN A 184 33.62 -1.37 -5.51
C GLN A 184 32.48 -1.97 -4.68
N PRO A 185 31.51 -2.68 -5.29
CA PRO A 185 30.53 -3.44 -4.54
C PRO A 185 31.21 -4.65 -3.88
N VAL A 186 31.10 -4.76 -2.56
CA VAL A 186 31.65 -5.88 -1.78
C VAL A 186 30.56 -6.40 -0.86
N ALA A 187 30.06 -7.59 -1.16
CA ALA A 187 28.87 -8.14 -0.52
C ALA A 187 27.71 -7.13 -0.54
N ASP A 188 27.20 -6.74 0.62
CA ASP A 188 26.12 -5.79 0.86
C ASP A 188 26.61 -4.37 1.17
N THR A 189 27.82 -4.01 0.74
CA THR A 189 28.45 -2.69 0.98
C THR A 189 29.01 -2.06 -0.29
N LEU A 190 29.04 -0.73 -0.36
CA LEU A 190 29.87 0.00 -1.33
C LEU A 190 31.13 0.48 -0.62
N SER A 191 32.28 -0.10 -0.96
CA SER A 191 33.56 0.24 -0.33
C SER A 191 34.44 1.10 -1.24
N GLU A 192 35.41 1.79 -0.64
CA GLU A 192 36.44 2.55 -1.37
C GLU A 192 35.89 3.65 -2.29
N TYR A 193 34.98 4.48 -1.76
CA TYR A 193 34.38 5.58 -2.54
C TYR A 193 35.43 6.52 -3.13
N GLN A 194 35.30 6.77 -4.42
CA GLN A 194 36.10 7.74 -5.16
C GLN A 194 35.17 8.75 -5.83
N THR A 195 35.60 10.01 -5.84
CA THR A 195 34.86 11.09 -6.50
C THR A 195 35.45 11.34 -7.89
N PHE A 196 34.60 11.69 -8.85
CA PHE A 196 35.10 12.23 -10.10
C PHE A 196 35.70 13.63 -9.89
N SER A 197 36.67 14.01 -10.73
CA SER A 197 37.33 15.32 -10.64
C SER A 197 36.40 16.47 -10.99
N ARG A 198 36.82 17.71 -10.71
CA ARG A 198 36.09 18.96 -11.02
C ARG A 198 35.78 19.18 -12.51
N SER A 199 36.35 18.39 -13.42
CA SER A 199 35.93 18.36 -14.83
C SER A 199 34.53 17.76 -15.01
N ILE A 200 34.18 16.76 -14.18
CA ILE A 200 32.86 16.12 -14.15
C ILE A 200 32.01 16.75 -13.06
N ASN A 201 32.50 16.77 -11.83
CA ASN A 201 31.74 17.18 -10.66
C ASN A 201 31.80 18.71 -10.48
N THR A 202 30.75 19.43 -10.88
CA THR A 202 30.67 20.90 -10.88
C THR A 202 29.84 21.43 -9.71
N ASP A 203 29.52 22.73 -9.66
CA ASP A 203 28.72 23.30 -8.57
C ASP A 203 27.20 23.17 -8.79
N THR A 204 26.80 22.44 -9.83
CA THR A 204 25.43 22.01 -10.12
C THR A 204 25.32 20.49 -9.94
N HIS A 205 24.13 19.90 -10.10
CA HIS A 205 23.99 18.44 -9.99
C HIS A 205 24.66 17.72 -11.18
N GLU A 206 25.38 16.65 -10.86
CA GLU A 206 25.68 15.57 -11.78
C GLU A 206 25.04 14.25 -11.30
N SER A 207 24.41 13.53 -12.21
CA SER A 207 23.78 12.23 -11.94
C SER A 207 23.74 11.35 -13.19
N ASN A 208 23.30 10.10 -13.02
CA ASN A 208 22.98 9.15 -14.10
C ASN A 208 24.02 9.13 -15.22
N ALA A 209 25.05 8.31 -15.04
CA ALA A 209 26.06 8.08 -16.07
C ALA A 209 25.80 6.74 -16.78
N VAL A 210 26.16 6.66 -18.06
CA VAL A 210 26.27 5.40 -18.80
C VAL A 210 27.61 5.37 -19.50
N PHE A 211 28.28 4.23 -19.45
CA PHE A 211 29.64 4.04 -19.96
C PHE A 211 29.60 3.17 -21.20
N PHE A 212 30.42 3.53 -22.19
CA PHE A 212 30.69 2.65 -23.31
C PHE A 212 31.55 1.47 -22.85
N ALA A 213 31.42 0.31 -23.48
CA ALA A 213 32.08 -0.95 -23.19
C ALA A 213 33.61 -0.84 -23.25
N ASN A 214 34.14 0.10 -24.02
CA ASN A 214 35.59 0.39 -24.04
C ASN A 214 36.09 1.07 -22.75
N GLY A 215 35.19 1.55 -21.89
CA GLY A 215 35.50 2.21 -20.63
C GLY A 215 36.13 3.60 -20.76
N THR A 216 36.24 4.16 -21.98
CA THR A 216 36.92 5.44 -22.22
C THR A 216 35.97 6.57 -22.56
N LYS A 217 34.67 6.32 -22.64
CA LYS A 217 33.64 7.31 -22.94
C LYS A 217 32.42 7.09 -22.06
N MET A 218 31.78 8.19 -21.66
CA MET A 218 30.50 8.15 -20.95
C MET A 218 29.55 9.25 -21.43
N TYR A 219 28.26 9.01 -21.25
CA TYR A 219 27.24 10.05 -21.23
C TYR A 219 26.72 10.22 -19.80
N PHE A 220 26.43 11.45 -19.39
CA PHE A 220 25.91 11.71 -18.04
C PHE A 220 24.97 12.91 -18.02
N THR A 221 24.11 12.95 -17.00
CA THR A 221 23.18 14.06 -16.77
C THR A 221 23.84 15.14 -15.93
N ARG A 222 23.68 16.40 -16.33
CA ARG A 222 24.08 17.57 -15.53
C ARG A 222 23.01 18.65 -15.60
N THR A 223 22.73 19.32 -14.49
CA THR A 223 21.83 20.48 -14.47
C THR A 223 22.49 21.68 -15.14
N SER A 224 21.75 22.37 -16.01
CA SER A 224 22.25 23.58 -16.67
C SER A 224 22.58 24.68 -15.65
N ASN A 225 23.61 25.47 -15.95
CA ASN A 225 23.89 26.71 -15.22
C ASN A 225 22.99 27.88 -15.66
N LYS A 226 22.17 27.67 -16.70
CA LYS A 226 21.17 28.63 -17.17
C LYS A 226 19.80 28.29 -16.59
N PHE A 227 19.03 29.34 -16.30
CA PHE A 227 17.65 29.23 -15.83
C PHE A 227 16.70 29.72 -16.90
N LYS A 228 15.63 28.98 -17.16
CA LYS A 228 14.43 29.46 -17.85
C LYS A 228 13.37 29.87 -16.84
N LYS A 229 12.46 30.77 -17.25
CA LYS A 229 11.23 31.04 -16.50
C LYS A 229 10.09 30.23 -17.10
N ILE A 230 9.46 29.37 -16.31
CA ILE A 230 8.23 28.66 -16.66
C ILE A 230 7.19 29.08 -15.64
N ASP A 231 6.08 29.68 -16.08
CA ASP A 231 5.01 30.16 -15.20
C ASP A 231 5.48 30.99 -13.99
N GLY A 232 6.53 31.80 -14.22
CA GLY A 232 7.15 32.65 -13.20
C GLY A 232 8.23 31.98 -12.34
N ALA A 233 8.32 30.65 -12.32
CA ALA A 233 9.35 29.89 -11.61
C ALA A 233 10.65 29.79 -12.41
N LYS A 234 11.80 29.90 -11.75
CA LYS A 234 13.12 29.69 -12.36
C LYS A 234 13.43 28.19 -12.36
N VAL A 235 13.56 27.59 -13.53
CA VAL A 235 13.85 26.17 -13.71
C VAL A 235 15.16 26.02 -14.49
N ALA A 236 16.08 25.23 -13.98
CA ALA A 236 17.28 24.82 -14.70
C ALA A 236 17.03 23.47 -15.38
N PRO A 237 17.07 23.37 -16.72
CA PRO A 237 16.85 22.10 -17.40
C PRO A 237 17.98 21.11 -17.12
N LEU A 238 17.67 19.82 -17.15
CA LEU A 238 18.66 18.76 -17.18
C LEU A 238 19.22 18.61 -18.60
N GLN A 239 20.52 18.38 -18.72
CA GLN A 239 21.20 18.27 -20.01
C GLN A 239 22.11 17.04 -20.01
N LEU A 240 22.26 16.43 -21.18
CA LEU A 240 23.21 15.35 -21.39
C LEU A 240 24.55 15.89 -21.89
N TYR A 241 25.62 15.36 -21.32
CA TYR A 241 27.00 15.64 -21.69
C TYR A 241 27.74 14.34 -22.02
N SER A 242 28.77 14.42 -22.86
CA SER A 242 29.79 13.38 -22.98
C SER A 242 31.05 13.73 -22.22
N ALA A 243 31.80 12.72 -21.82
CA ALA A 243 33.18 12.85 -21.37
C ALA A 243 34.04 11.72 -21.93
N GLU A 244 35.34 11.97 -22.04
CA GLU A 244 36.32 10.99 -22.49
C GLU A 244 37.44 10.82 -21.44
N LEU A 245 37.90 9.59 -21.28
CA LEU A 245 39.02 9.25 -20.41
C LEU A 245 40.33 9.34 -21.21
N VAL A 246 41.12 10.39 -20.96
CA VAL A 246 42.40 10.62 -21.64
C VAL A 246 43.52 10.61 -20.60
N ASN A 247 44.50 9.72 -20.77
CA ASN A 247 45.63 9.55 -19.83
C ASN A 247 45.18 9.35 -18.36
N GLY A 248 44.13 8.56 -18.16
CA GLY A 248 43.58 8.27 -16.83
C GLY A 248 42.79 9.41 -16.17
N LYS A 249 42.44 10.46 -16.93
CA LYS A 249 41.63 11.58 -16.43
C LYS A 249 40.44 11.84 -17.34
N TRP A 250 39.26 12.00 -16.74
CA TRP A 250 38.05 12.38 -17.45
C TRP A 250 38.13 13.85 -17.88
N GLY A 251 38.02 14.10 -19.19
CA GLY A 251 38.09 15.40 -19.84
C GLY A 251 37.22 15.41 -21.11
N ASN A 252 37.49 16.36 -22.02
CA ASN A 252 36.74 16.53 -23.28
C ASN A 252 35.22 16.57 -23.06
N ILE A 253 34.78 17.45 -22.16
CA ILE A 253 33.37 17.53 -21.77
C ILE A 253 32.60 18.32 -22.82
N GLU A 254 31.63 17.67 -23.45
CA GLU A 254 30.85 18.26 -24.53
C GLU A 254 29.35 18.14 -24.23
N LEU A 255 28.60 19.22 -24.45
CA LEU A 255 27.14 19.19 -24.40
C LEU A 255 26.64 18.43 -25.64
N LEU A 256 25.79 17.41 -25.44
CA LEU A 256 25.23 16.66 -26.57
C LEU A 256 24.25 17.54 -27.36
N SER A 257 24.25 17.41 -28.69
CA SER A 257 23.42 18.26 -29.57
C SER A 257 21.91 18.06 -29.40
N ILE A 258 21.49 16.99 -28.72
CA ILE A 258 20.09 16.70 -28.38
C ILE A 258 19.61 17.46 -27.13
N SER A 259 20.54 17.99 -26.32
CA SER A 259 20.23 18.78 -25.12
C SER A 259 19.69 20.17 -25.48
N SER A 260 18.92 20.77 -24.57
CA SER A 260 18.25 22.04 -24.81
C SER A 260 18.27 22.94 -23.56
N ASP A 261 18.15 24.25 -23.78
CA ASP A 261 17.91 25.22 -22.71
C ASP A 261 16.40 25.38 -22.43
N SER A 262 15.54 24.86 -23.31
CA SER A 262 14.07 25.01 -23.25
C SER A 262 13.35 23.80 -22.66
N TYR A 263 13.98 22.64 -22.60
CA TYR A 263 13.47 21.39 -22.04
C TYR A 263 14.64 20.56 -21.52
N SER A 264 14.35 19.65 -20.62
CA SER A 264 15.26 18.69 -20.01
C SER A 264 15.47 17.45 -20.88
N VAL A 265 16.71 16.96 -20.90
CA VAL A 265 17.12 15.69 -21.50
C VAL A 265 18.02 15.01 -20.48
N ALA A 266 17.62 13.85 -19.98
CA ALA A 266 18.23 13.23 -18.80
C ALA A 266 18.20 11.70 -18.87
N HIS A 267 18.89 11.07 -17.91
CA HIS A 267 18.84 9.64 -17.66
C HIS A 267 19.26 8.79 -18.88
N PRO A 268 20.51 8.92 -19.35
CA PRO A 268 20.96 8.26 -20.56
C PRO A 268 21.08 6.74 -20.36
N ALA A 269 20.67 5.98 -21.37
CA ALA A 269 20.92 4.54 -21.48
C ALA A 269 21.35 4.17 -22.90
N LEU A 270 22.23 3.18 -23.04
CA LEU A 270 22.72 2.72 -24.34
C LEU A 270 22.05 1.39 -24.70
N SER A 271 21.77 1.19 -25.99
CA SER A 271 21.56 -0.17 -26.52
C SER A 271 22.81 -1.01 -26.35
N ALA A 272 22.65 -2.34 -26.31
CA ALA A 272 23.76 -3.28 -26.17
C ALA A 272 24.84 -3.17 -27.27
N ASP A 273 24.47 -2.70 -28.46
CA ASP A 273 25.38 -2.45 -29.58
C ASP A 273 25.98 -1.04 -29.62
N GLU A 274 25.63 -0.19 -28.66
CA GLU A 274 26.08 1.20 -28.50
C GLU A 274 25.74 2.12 -29.69
N GLN A 275 24.78 1.73 -30.53
CA GLN A 275 24.34 2.53 -31.69
C GLN A 275 23.13 3.42 -31.39
N THR A 276 22.42 3.18 -30.28
CA THR A 276 21.22 3.92 -29.88
C THR A 276 21.36 4.45 -28.46
N LEU A 277 21.05 5.73 -28.29
CA LEU A 277 20.91 6.39 -26.99
C LEU A 277 19.42 6.54 -26.65
N TYR A 278 19.03 6.04 -25.49
CA TYR A 278 17.73 6.22 -24.86
C TYR A 278 17.85 7.26 -23.76
N PHE A 279 16.81 8.06 -23.57
CA PHE A 279 16.81 9.12 -22.55
C PHE A 279 15.37 9.56 -22.24
N SER A 280 15.21 10.22 -21.10
CA SER A 280 13.94 10.83 -20.70
C SER A 280 13.93 12.33 -21.00
N SER A 281 12.78 12.85 -21.44
CA SER A 281 12.65 14.28 -21.75
C SER A 281 11.22 14.81 -21.58
N ASP A 282 11.11 16.06 -21.13
CA ASP A 282 9.89 16.89 -21.13
C ASP A 282 9.79 17.75 -22.41
N MET A 283 10.40 17.30 -23.52
CA MET A 283 10.35 18.04 -24.78
C MET A 283 8.90 18.13 -25.30
N PRO A 284 8.52 19.24 -25.97
CA PRO A 284 7.15 19.42 -26.46
C PRO A 284 6.70 18.32 -27.43
N GLY A 285 5.45 17.88 -27.29
CA GLY A 285 4.85 16.87 -28.16
C GLY A 285 4.85 15.44 -27.60
N GLY A 286 5.29 15.27 -26.35
CA GLY A 286 5.14 14.01 -25.59
C GLY A 286 3.72 13.75 -25.08
N TYR A 287 3.54 12.58 -24.46
CA TYR A 287 2.31 12.09 -23.85
C TYR A 287 2.13 12.62 -22.43
N GLY A 288 3.21 12.65 -21.65
CA GLY A 288 3.19 12.98 -20.24
C GLY A 288 4.17 14.09 -19.86
N SER A 289 4.57 14.09 -18.59
CA SER A 289 5.47 15.12 -18.03
C SER A 289 6.94 14.87 -18.39
N PHE A 290 7.34 13.60 -18.47
CA PHE A 290 8.56 13.14 -19.11
C PHE A 290 8.22 11.88 -19.87
N ASP A 291 8.75 11.76 -21.07
CA ASP A 291 8.63 10.56 -21.89
C ASP A 291 10.02 9.98 -22.19
N ILE A 292 10.08 8.71 -22.54
CA ILE A 292 11.29 8.06 -23.06
C ILE A 292 11.36 8.23 -24.57
N TYR A 293 12.54 8.64 -25.02
CA TYR A 293 12.92 8.81 -26.41
C TYR A 293 14.13 7.94 -26.75
N LYS A 294 14.32 7.66 -28.03
CA LYS A 294 15.55 7.08 -28.58
C LYS A 294 16.13 7.95 -29.69
N VAL A 295 17.45 7.86 -29.88
CA VAL A 295 18.15 8.52 -30.99
C VAL A 295 19.35 7.69 -31.46
N SER A 296 19.64 7.68 -32.76
CA SER A 296 20.83 7.03 -33.30
C SER A 296 22.10 7.79 -32.95
N ILE A 297 23.18 7.07 -32.69
CA ILE A 297 24.53 7.60 -32.48
C ILE A 297 25.29 7.45 -33.80
N ASN A 298 25.58 8.56 -34.48
CA ASN A 298 26.22 8.55 -35.79
C ASN A 298 27.77 8.68 -35.72
N GLY A 299 28.33 8.61 -34.51
CA GLY A 299 29.77 8.81 -34.23
C GLY A 299 30.14 10.25 -33.91
N ASN A 300 31.28 10.48 -33.24
CA ASN A 300 31.79 11.81 -32.87
C ASN A 300 30.76 12.74 -32.20
N ASN A 301 29.93 12.19 -31.29
CA ASN A 301 28.85 12.92 -30.61
C ASN A 301 27.82 13.57 -31.56
N THR A 302 27.68 13.01 -32.77
CA THR A 302 26.59 13.38 -33.68
C THR A 302 25.45 12.37 -33.53
N PHE A 303 24.22 12.88 -33.58
CA PHE A 303 23.01 12.11 -33.31
C PHE A 303 22.01 12.28 -34.45
N GLY A 304 21.14 11.28 -34.62
CA GLY A 304 19.96 11.40 -35.47
C GLY A 304 18.90 12.35 -34.88
N THR A 305 17.67 12.22 -35.38
CA THR A 305 16.51 12.91 -34.79
C THR A 305 15.94 12.07 -33.64
N PRO A 306 15.71 12.65 -32.44
CA PRO A 306 15.01 11.97 -31.37
C PRO A 306 13.63 11.46 -31.78
N VAL A 307 13.29 10.25 -31.35
CA VAL A 307 12.01 9.59 -31.61
C VAL A 307 11.38 9.18 -30.28
N ASN A 308 10.15 9.63 -30.02
CA ASN A 308 9.35 9.20 -28.86
C ASN A 308 9.01 7.71 -28.98
N LEU A 309 9.09 6.94 -27.90
CA LEU A 309 8.83 5.49 -27.92
C LEU A 309 7.34 5.10 -28.04
N GLY A 310 6.43 6.07 -28.05
CA GLY A 310 5.00 5.84 -28.27
C GLY A 310 4.26 5.31 -27.03
N GLU A 311 2.95 5.13 -27.17
CA GLU A 311 2.01 4.80 -26.08
C GLU A 311 2.21 3.43 -25.42
N ASN A 312 2.93 2.52 -26.08
CA ASN A 312 3.31 1.24 -25.48
C ASN A 312 4.26 1.43 -24.29
N VAL A 313 5.12 2.46 -24.34
CA VAL A 313 6.12 2.75 -23.31
C VAL A 313 5.76 3.98 -22.51
N ASN A 314 5.34 5.05 -23.18
CA ASN A 314 5.00 6.33 -22.57
C ASN A 314 3.51 6.41 -22.25
N SER A 315 3.16 7.20 -21.25
CA SER A 315 1.78 7.40 -20.81
C SER A 315 1.49 8.88 -20.56
N ASP A 316 0.30 9.22 -20.06
CA ASP A 316 -0.02 10.57 -19.61
C ASP A 316 0.68 10.95 -18.28
N LYS A 317 1.66 10.15 -17.86
CA LYS A 317 2.37 10.23 -16.58
C LYS A 317 3.87 10.50 -16.81
N LEU A 318 4.71 10.18 -15.85
CA LEU A 318 6.15 10.43 -15.90
C LEU A 318 6.86 9.12 -16.23
N GLU A 319 7.64 9.07 -17.30
CA GLU A 319 8.53 7.94 -17.61
C GLU A 319 10.01 8.37 -17.55
N GLN A 320 10.74 7.81 -16.59
CA GLN A 320 12.12 8.18 -16.29
C GLN A 320 13.06 6.99 -16.10
N PHE A 321 14.37 7.25 -16.07
CA PHE A 321 15.40 6.26 -15.77
C PHE A 321 15.38 5.03 -16.68
N PRO A 322 15.39 5.20 -18.03
CA PRO A 322 15.44 4.06 -18.93
C PRO A 322 16.73 3.26 -18.73
N TYR A 323 16.65 1.96 -18.95
CA TYR A 323 17.76 1.03 -19.05
C TYR A 323 17.40 -0.03 -20.09
N VAL A 324 18.34 -0.34 -20.99
CA VAL A 324 18.15 -1.39 -22.00
C VAL A 324 19.04 -2.56 -21.66
N SER A 325 18.46 -3.75 -21.47
CA SER A 325 19.21 -4.95 -21.10
C SER A 325 19.97 -5.57 -22.28
N GLU A 326 20.80 -6.57 -22.00
CA GLU A 326 21.52 -7.33 -23.02
C GLU A 326 20.55 -8.04 -23.99
N ASN A 327 19.37 -8.42 -23.53
CA ASN A 327 18.30 -8.99 -24.36
C ASN A 327 17.51 -7.92 -25.16
N GLY A 328 17.78 -6.63 -24.95
CA GLY A 328 17.10 -5.52 -25.61
C GLY A 328 15.82 -5.03 -24.92
N ASN A 329 15.43 -5.65 -23.81
CA ASN A 329 14.26 -5.23 -23.04
C ASN A 329 14.50 -3.85 -22.40
N LEU A 330 13.47 -3.01 -22.39
CA LEU A 330 13.51 -1.69 -21.78
C LEU A 330 12.93 -1.77 -20.37
N TYR A 331 13.70 -1.29 -19.40
CA TYR A 331 13.29 -1.08 -18.02
C TYR A 331 13.24 0.42 -17.76
N PHE A 332 12.27 0.88 -16.98
CA PHE A 332 12.13 2.30 -16.63
C PHE A 332 11.29 2.47 -15.37
N ALA A 333 11.26 3.68 -14.82
CA ALA A 333 10.40 4.04 -13.68
C ALA A 333 9.24 4.92 -14.13
N SER A 334 8.05 4.72 -13.56
CA SER A 334 6.88 5.56 -13.85
C SER A 334 5.93 5.71 -12.67
N ASN A 335 5.20 6.82 -12.63
CA ASN A 335 4.15 7.11 -11.64
C ASN A 335 2.74 6.88 -12.19
N ARG A 336 2.54 5.79 -12.95
CA ARG A 336 1.19 5.42 -13.45
C ARG A 336 0.20 5.25 -12.29
N VAL A 337 -1.07 5.51 -12.57
CA VAL A 337 -2.15 5.54 -11.56
C VAL A 337 -2.26 4.24 -10.77
N GLU A 338 -2.12 3.10 -11.44
CA GLU A 338 -2.22 1.76 -10.84
C GLU A 338 -0.93 1.28 -10.15
N GLY A 339 0.11 2.12 -10.13
CA GLY A 339 1.35 1.82 -9.43
C GLY A 339 1.18 1.68 -7.91
N LEU A 340 2.06 0.92 -7.26
CA LEU A 340 2.10 0.70 -5.81
C LEU A 340 2.64 1.94 -5.06
N GLY A 341 3.69 2.56 -5.59
CA GLY A 341 4.40 3.66 -4.95
C GLY A 341 4.39 4.95 -5.76
N GLY A 342 5.33 5.83 -5.42
CA GLY A 342 5.49 7.12 -6.09
C GLY A 342 6.05 6.98 -7.50
N LEU A 343 7.13 6.23 -7.64
CA LEU A 343 7.65 5.70 -8.89
C LEU A 343 7.74 4.20 -8.73
N ASP A 344 7.30 3.45 -9.73
CA ASP A 344 7.50 2.02 -9.79
C ASP A 344 8.31 1.65 -11.03
N LEU A 345 9.01 0.53 -10.96
CA LEU A 345 9.72 -0.07 -12.07
C LEU A 345 8.75 -0.84 -12.99
N TYR A 346 8.88 -0.54 -14.28
CA TYR A 346 8.18 -1.17 -15.40
C TYR A 346 9.20 -1.82 -16.34
N SER A 347 8.73 -2.79 -17.12
CA SER A 347 9.47 -3.38 -18.23
C SER A 347 8.63 -3.37 -19.49
N SER A 348 9.28 -3.31 -20.63
CA SER A 348 8.69 -3.51 -21.94
C SER A 348 9.63 -4.36 -22.79
N ASP A 349 9.09 -5.48 -23.28
CA ASP A 349 9.86 -6.43 -24.08
C ASP A 349 10.19 -5.87 -25.46
N ALA A 350 11.39 -6.19 -25.94
CA ALA A 350 11.80 -5.86 -27.30
C ALA A 350 10.90 -6.55 -28.32
N SER A 351 10.37 -5.78 -29.29
CA SER A 351 9.50 -6.26 -30.36
C SER A 351 9.96 -5.71 -31.70
N GLY A 352 10.99 -6.34 -32.28
CA GLY A 352 11.66 -5.84 -33.49
C GLY A 352 12.34 -4.49 -33.22
N ASP A 353 11.97 -3.46 -33.99
CA ASP A 353 12.46 -2.08 -33.81
C ASP A 353 11.63 -1.27 -32.78
N ALA A 354 10.61 -1.88 -32.19
CA ALA A 354 9.67 -1.28 -31.25
C ALA A 354 9.68 -2.02 -29.90
N PHE A 355 8.76 -1.61 -29.02
CA PHE A 355 8.57 -2.13 -27.67
C PHE A 355 7.13 -2.60 -27.50
N ALA A 356 6.95 -3.70 -26.77
CA ALA A 356 5.63 -4.19 -26.38
C ALA A 356 4.95 -3.25 -25.37
N GLU A 357 3.69 -3.50 -25.03
CA GLU A 357 3.02 -2.76 -23.95
C GLU A 357 3.80 -2.94 -22.64
N ALA A 358 4.11 -1.83 -21.97
CA ALA A 358 4.86 -1.85 -20.72
C ALA A 358 4.01 -2.40 -19.58
N TYR A 359 4.60 -3.24 -18.74
CA TYR A 359 3.97 -3.85 -17.58
C TYR A 359 4.76 -3.54 -16.31
N ASN A 360 4.05 -3.40 -15.18
CA ASN A 360 4.64 -3.15 -13.87
C ASN A 360 5.35 -4.43 -13.38
N LEU A 361 6.54 -4.30 -12.77
CA LEU A 361 7.34 -5.44 -12.32
C LEU A 361 6.88 -6.10 -11.00
N GLY A 362 5.72 -5.71 -10.47
CA GLY A 362 5.13 -6.32 -9.29
C GLY A 362 5.77 -5.88 -7.98
N SER A 363 5.17 -6.33 -6.87
CA SER A 363 5.52 -5.96 -5.49
C SER A 363 6.81 -6.61 -4.98
N SER A 364 7.40 -7.56 -5.72
CA SER A 364 8.70 -8.14 -5.36
C SER A 364 9.85 -7.14 -5.50
N ILE A 365 9.73 -6.19 -6.44
CA ILE A 365 10.69 -5.10 -6.61
C ILE A 365 10.12 -3.73 -6.29
N ASN A 366 8.84 -3.49 -6.55
CA ASN A 366 8.19 -2.23 -6.24
C ASN A 366 7.65 -2.20 -4.81
N SER A 367 7.59 -1.02 -4.23
CA SER A 367 7.18 -0.74 -2.86
C SER A 367 6.17 0.41 -2.85
N ASN A 368 5.74 0.84 -1.67
CA ASN A 368 4.93 2.06 -1.54
C ASN A 368 5.74 3.35 -1.78
N ALA A 369 7.06 3.26 -2.00
CA ALA A 369 7.96 4.40 -2.08
C ALA A 369 8.31 4.74 -3.56
N ASP A 370 9.36 5.51 -3.82
CA ASP A 370 9.93 5.62 -5.16
C ASP A 370 10.93 4.47 -5.38
N ASP A 371 10.71 3.70 -6.45
CA ASP A 371 11.55 2.61 -6.93
C ASP A 371 11.94 2.88 -8.39
N PHE A 372 13.23 3.07 -8.64
CA PHE A 372 13.70 3.65 -9.90
C PHE A 372 15.13 3.26 -10.26
N SER A 373 15.53 3.60 -11.48
CA SER A 373 16.90 3.40 -12.00
C SER A 373 17.46 1.99 -11.81
N LEU A 374 16.79 1.01 -12.43
CA LEU A 374 17.22 -0.38 -12.47
C LEU A 374 18.31 -0.60 -13.53
N ILE A 375 19.34 -1.35 -13.18
CA ILE A 375 20.33 -1.93 -14.10
C ILE A 375 20.41 -3.45 -13.84
N ILE A 376 20.38 -4.28 -14.88
CA ILE A 376 20.30 -5.74 -14.72
C ILE A 376 21.31 -6.48 -15.59
N LYS A 377 21.92 -7.52 -15.03
CA LYS A 377 22.72 -8.52 -15.74
C LYS A 377 21.93 -9.82 -15.78
N GLU A 378 21.08 -9.97 -16.80
CA GLU A 378 20.13 -11.08 -16.91
C GLU A 378 20.80 -12.46 -16.83
N ARG A 379 21.99 -12.62 -17.44
CA ARG A 379 22.79 -13.85 -17.36
C ARG A 379 23.28 -14.20 -15.96
N GLN A 380 23.41 -13.21 -15.10
CA GLN A 380 23.82 -13.37 -13.69
C GLN A 380 22.62 -13.43 -12.75
N ALA A 381 21.40 -13.28 -13.28
CA ALA A 381 20.18 -13.19 -12.51
C ALA A 381 20.28 -12.16 -11.37
N SER A 382 20.94 -11.02 -11.62
CA SER A 382 21.21 -10.01 -10.61
C SER A 382 21.34 -8.61 -11.19
N GLY A 383 21.21 -7.61 -10.33
CA GLY A 383 21.30 -6.21 -10.73
C GLY A 383 21.28 -5.26 -9.55
N TYR A 384 21.10 -3.97 -9.86
CA TYR A 384 20.97 -2.90 -8.88
C TYR A 384 19.80 -1.99 -9.23
N MET A 385 19.21 -1.39 -8.22
CA MET A 385 18.15 -0.38 -8.36
C MET A 385 18.32 0.71 -7.30
N SER A 386 17.58 1.81 -7.44
CA SER A 386 17.46 2.86 -6.42
C SER A 386 16.08 2.83 -5.79
N SER A 387 16.00 3.02 -4.48
CA SER A 387 14.71 3.15 -3.79
C SER A 387 14.80 4.00 -2.54
N ASN A 388 13.73 4.72 -2.20
CA ASN A 388 13.57 5.38 -0.91
C ASN A 388 12.64 4.66 0.07
N ARG A 389 12.40 3.35 -0.11
CA ARG A 389 11.61 2.50 0.81
C ARG A 389 12.10 2.50 2.27
N THR A 390 13.36 2.88 2.50
CA THR A 390 13.95 3.08 3.84
C THR A 390 14.00 4.55 4.26
N GLY A 391 13.22 5.42 3.63
CA GLY A 391 13.05 6.85 3.93
C GLY A 391 14.01 7.80 3.20
N LYS A 392 15.01 7.29 2.47
CA LYS A 392 15.96 8.05 1.65
C LYS A 392 16.40 7.22 0.48
N ASP A 393 16.79 7.85 -0.62
CA ASP A 393 17.30 7.14 -1.79
C ASP A 393 18.54 6.33 -1.42
N LYS A 394 18.45 5.02 -1.65
CA LYS A 394 19.51 4.03 -1.47
C LYS A 394 19.64 3.16 -2.69
N ILE A 395 20.85 2.63 -2.89
CA ILE A 395 21.09 1.57 -3.85
C ILE A 395 20.76 0.23 -3.20
N TYR A 396 20.00 -0.58 -3.91
CA TYR A 396 19.71 -1.97 -3.58
C TYR A 396 20.36 -2.84 -4.63
N GLN A 397 21.04 -3.91 -4.20
CA GLN A 397 21.32 -5.04 -5.08
C GLN A 397 20.08 -5.92 -5.14
N PHE A 398 19.86 -6.64 -6.23
CA PHE A 398 18.82 -7.66 -6.26
C PHE A 398 19.29 -8.93 -6.96
N THR A 399 18.67 -10.04 -6.58
CA THR A 399 18.71 -11.29 -7.33
C THR A 399 17.33 -11.56 -7.93
N THR A 400 17.29 -12.05 -9.16
CA THR A 400 16.05 -12.45 -9.84
C THR A 400 15.89 -13.97 -9.80
N PHE A 401 14.66 -14.41 -9.62
CA PHE A 401 14.29 -15.81 -9.63
C PHE A 401 13.11 -16.03 -10.57
N PRO A 402 12.94 -17.23 -11.16
CA PRO A 402 11.71 -17.55 -11.89
C PRO A 402 10.49 -17.36 -10.97
N ASN A 403 9.43 -16.75 -11.49
CA ASN A 403 8.13 -16.76 -10.83
C ASN A 403 7.54 -18.17 -10.95
N LEU A 404 7.32 -18.83 -9.82
CA LEU A 404 6.82 -20.21 -9.76
C LEU A 404 5.43 -20.22 -9.14
N ASP A 405 4.62 -21.22 -9.46
CA ASP A 405 3.26 -21.37 -8.90
C ASP A 405 3.31 -21.86 -7.44
N TYR A 406 3.37 -20.93 -6.48
CA TYR A 406 3.28 -21.27 -5.04
C TYR A 406 1.84 -21.50 -4.61
N GLN A 407 1.68 -22.49 -3.73
CA GLN A 407 0.39 -22.98 -3.30
C GLN A 407 0.40 -23.29 -1.81
N ILE A 408 -0.63 -22.81 -1.09
CA ILE A 408 -1.00 -23.35 0.22
C ILE A 408 -2.06 -24.42 -0.03
N ILE A 409 -1.77 -25.65 0.38
CA ILE A 409 -2.69 -26.78 0.29
C ILE A 409 -2.93 -27.28 1.71
N GLY A 410 -4.17 -27.62 2.05
CA GLY A 410 -4.43 -28.16 3.37
C GLY A 410 -5.76 -28.87 3.50
N ASN A 411 -6.02 -29.32 4.73
CA ASN A 411 -7.29 -29.91 5.14
C ASN A 411 -7.81 -29.21 6.39
N VAL A 412 -9.14 -29.10 6.49
CA VAL A 412 -9.85 -28.71 7.70
C VAL A 412 -10.50 -29.96 8.28
N ASP A 413 -10.10 -30.33 9.49
CA ASP A 413 -10.58 -31.52 10.17
C ASP A 413 -11.22 -31.16 11.53
N ASP A 414 -12.14 -31.99 11.99
CA ASP A 414 -12.60 -31.96 13.36
C ASP A 414 -11.47 -32.33 14.31
N LYS A 415 -11.26 -31.51 15.35
CA LYS A 415 -10.13 -31.70 16.27
C LYS A 415 -10.25 -32.99 17.10
N LYS A 416 -11.46 -33.46 17.38
CA LYS A 416 -11.73 -34.62 18.23
C LYS A 416 -11.88 -35.89 17.41
N THR A 417 -12.72 -35.89 16.38
CA THR A 417 -12.97 -37.10 15.56
C THR A 417 -11.88 -37.31 14.52
N LEU A 418 -11.13 -36.25 14.17
CA LEU A 418 -10.15 -36.22 13.07
C LEU A 418 -10.78 -36.45 11.69
N GLU A 419 -12.11 -36.40 11.59
CA GLU A 419 -12.82 -36.49 10.32
C GLU A 419 -12.75 -35.15 9.55
N PRO A 420 -12.73 -35.19 8.21
CA PRO A 420 -12.70 -33.99 7.40
C PRO A 420 -14.01 -33.19 7.55
N ILE A 421 -13.89 -31.87 7.60
CA ILE A 421 -15.03 -30.95 7.63
C ILE A 421 -15.31 -30.46 6.21
N GLU A 422 -16.35 -31.02 5.59
CA GLU A 422 -16.88 -30.54 4.31
C GLU A 422 -17.59 -29.19 4.48
N GLY A 423 -17.44 -28.32 3.49
CA GLY A 423 -18.23 -27.10 3.44
C GLY A 423 -17.76 -26.02 4.42
N ALA A 424 -16.55 -26.11 4.99
CA ALA A 424 -15.96 -25.05 5.81
C ALA A 424 -15.48 -23.91 4.89
N GLU A 425 -15.79 -22.67 5.25
CA GLU A 425 -15.23 -21.49 4.57
C GLU A 425 -13.80 -21.29 5.05
N VAL A 426 -12.84 -21.36 4.13
CA VAL A 426 -11.45 -20.99 4.36
C VAL A 426 -11.20 -19.64 3.70
N THR A 427 -10.73 -18.68 4.48
CA THR A 427 -10.30 -17.36 4.02
C THR A 427 -8.79 -17.25 4.14
N LEU A 428 -8.13 -16.91 3.04
CA LEU A 428 -6.73 -16.54 2.99
C LEU A 428 -6.63 -15.01 2.95
N TYR A 429 -5.89 -14.42 3.88
CA TYR A 429 -5.63 -12.98 3.95
C TYR A 429 -4.13 -12.71 3.83
N ARG A 430 -3.73 -11.84 2.91
CA ARG A 430 -2.34 -11.34 2.76
C ARG A 430 -2.26 -9.94 3.37
N PRO A 431 -1.69 -9.77 4.58
CA PRO A 431 -1.68 -8.46 5.25
C PRO A 431 -0.96 -7.37 4.45
N GLU A 432 0.03 -7.72 3.64
CA GLU A 432 0.86 -6.78 2.88
C GLU A 432 0.08 -6.07 1.77
N THR A 433 -0.88 -6.77 1.15
CA THR A 433 -1.74 -6.24 0.07
C THR A 433 -3.18 -6.04 0.50
N GLY A 434 -3.54 -6.45 1.72
CA GLY A 434 -4.93 -6.54 2.17
C GLY A 434 -5.78 -7.54 1.39
N SER A 435 -5.21 -8.33 0.46
CA SER A 435 -5.99 -9.18 -0.43
C SER A 435 -6.60 -10.35 0.33
N THR A 436 -7.82 -10.72 -0.07
CA THR A 436 -8.55 -11.85 0.49
C THR A 436 -8.97 -12.81 -0.61
N GLN A 437 -8.64 -14.09 -0.43
CA GLN A 437 -9.18 -15.18 -1.22
C GLN A 437 -10.07 -16.03 -0.32
N LYS A 438 -11.16 -16.55 -0.89
CA LYS A 438 -12.10 -17.42 -0.17
C LYS A 438 -12.38 -18.66 -0.95
N MET A 439 -12.52 -19.77 -0.25
CA MET A 439 -13.03 -21.01 -0.82
C MET A 439 -13.75 -21.83 0.23
N THR A 440 -14.42 -22.87 -0.24
CA THR A 440 -15.10 -23.84 0.61
C THR A 440 -14.38 -25.18 0.50
N THR A 441 -14.19 -25.87 1.63
CA THR A 441 -13.55 -27.19 1.63
C THR A 441 -14.37 -28.21 0.86
N LEU A 442 -13.68 -29.12 0.17
CA LEU A 442 -14.29 -30.26 -0.50
C LEU A 442 -14.76 -31.33 0.51
N ALA A 443 -15.38 -32.41 0.02
CA ALA A 443 -15.88 -33.51 0.85
C ALA A 443 -14.79 -34.20 1.70
N ASP A 444 -13.53 -34.16 1.26
CA ASP A 444 -12.36 -34.66 2.01
C ASP A 444 -11.72 -33.59 2.90
N GLY A 445 -12.40 -32.45 3.11
CA GLY A 445 -11.93 -31.34 3.92
C GLY A 445 -10.82 -30.51 3.26
N SER A 446 -10.42 -30.84 2.03
CA SER A 446 -9.28 -30.21 1.38
C SER A 446 -9.58 -28.81 0.85
N PHE A 447 -8.53 -27.99 0.79
CA PHE A 447 -8.52 -26.65 0.21
C PHE A 447 -7.17 -26.34 -0.45
N LYS A 448 -7.16 -25.37 -1.37
CA LYS A 448 -5.97 -24.93 -2.10
C LYS A 448 -6.08 -23.43 -2.43
N PHE A 449 -5.04 -22.67 -2.10
CA PHE A 449 -4.85 -21.30 -2.56
C PHE A 449 -3.57 -21.14 -3.37
N GLU A 450 -3.57 -20.21 -4.30
CA GLU A 450 -2.38 -19.71 -4.98
C GLU A 450 -1.82 -18.52 -4.19
N VAL A 451 -0.51 -18.51 -3.99
CA VAL A 451 0.20 -17.57 -3.12
C VAL A 451 1.50 -17.10 -3.77
N HIS A 452 2.08 -16.04 -3.22
CA HIS A 452 3.37 -15.52 -3.63
C HIS A 452 4.45 -15.84 -2.60
N PRO A 453 5.69 -16.10 -3.04
CA PRO A 453 6.80 -16.27 -2.13
C PRO A 453 7.14 -14.96 -1.42
N ASN A 454 7.92 -15.08 -0.34
CA ASN A 454 8.33 -14.02 0.57
C ASN A 454 7.17 -13.16 1.09
N SER A 455 6.02 -13.79 1.32
CA SER A 455 4.79 -13.14 1.79
C SER A 455 4.23 -13.86 3.02
N THR A 456 3.56 -13.10 3.88
CA THR A 456 2.86 -13.64 5.04
C THR A 456 1.38 -13.80 4.72
N TYR A 457 0.79 -14.89 5.19
CA TYR A 457 -0.62 -15.18 5.00
C TYR A 457 -1.26 -15.61 6.30
N LYS A 458 -2.49 -15.16 6.53
CA LYS A 458 -3.37 -15.69 7.57
C LYS A 458 -4.43 -16.56 6.91
N VAL A 459 -4.46 -17.84 7.27
CA VAL A 459 -5.46 -18.80 6.81
C VAL A 459 -6.44 -19.05 7.94
N LYS A 460 -7.68 -18.61 7.75
CA LYS A 460 -8.77 -18.75 8.71
C LYS A 460 -9.82 -19.73 8.18
N ALA A 461 -10.12 -20.78 8.93
CA ALA A 461 -11.25 -21.66 8.66
C ALA A 461 -12.41 -21.36 9.60
N SER A 462 -13.62 -21.35 9.05
CA SER A 462 -14.87 -21.12 9.78
C SER A 462 -15.98 -22.03 9.24
N LYS A 463 -16.83 -22.52 10.14
CA LYS A 463 -17.98 -23.37 9.84
C LYS A 463 -18.98 -23.21 10.98
N ALA A 464 -20.26 -23.20 10.65
CA ALA A 464 -21.31 -23.15 11.67
C ALA A 464 -21.12 -24.29 12.68
N LEU A 465 -21.36 -24.00 13.97
CA LEU A 465 -21.23 -24.92 15.10
C LEU A 465 -19.79 -25.27 15.52
N TYR A 466 -18.80 -24.68 14.86
CA TYR A 466 -17.38 -24.84 15.18
C TYR A 466 -16.75 -23.51 15.60
N ALA A 467 -15.83 -23.57 16.55
CA ALA A 467 -14.97 -22.44 16.84
C ALA A 467 -14.00 -22.20 15.67
N PRO A 468 -13.88 -20.96 15.15
CA PRO A 468 -12.97 -20.64 14.05
C PRO A 468 -11.51 -20.89 14.46
N VAL A 469 -10.69 -21.27 13.49
CA VAL A 469 -9.24 -21.42 13.68
C VAL A 469 -8.51 -20.57 12.67
N GLU A 470 -7.45 -19.90 13.11
CA GLU A 470 -6.58 -19.09 12.26
C GLU A 470 -5.13 -19.55 12.42
N LYS A 471 -4.39 -19.58 11.31
CA LYS A 471 -2.97 -19.88 11.28
C LYS A 471 -2.24 -18.86 10.41
N GLU A 472 -1.19 -18.27 10.96
CA GLU A 472 -0.25 -17.45 10.19
C GLU A 472 0.85 -18.32 9.57
N ILE A 473 1.18 -18.05 8.31
CA ILE A 473 2.12 -18.81 7.50
C ILE A 473 2.97 -17.83 6.71
N LYS A 474 4.28 -17.99 6.79
CA LYS A 474 5.22 -17.30 5.91
C LYS A 474 5.57 -18.23 4.75
N ILE A 475 5.39 -17.76 3.53
CA ILE A 475 5.86 -18.43 2.32
C ILE A 475 7.21 -17.81 1.98
N GLU A 476 8.26 -18.60 1.91
CA GLU A 476 9.58 -18.17 1.49
C GLU A 476 9.84 -18.64 0.07
N TYR A 477 10.70 -17.93 -0.67
CA TYR A 477 11.11 -18.42 -1.98
C TYR A 477 11.85 -19.77 -1.85
N ALA A 478 11.31 -20.81 -2.47
CA ALA A 478 11.86 -22.16 -2.49
C ALA A 478 11.43 -22.93 -3.76
N GLN A 479 12.28 -23.83 -4.23
CA GLN A 479 11.93 -24.73 -5.35
C GLN A 479 10.72 -25.62 -5.06
N ASN A 480 10.47 -25.93 -3.78
CA ASN A 480 9.22 -26.56 -3.38
C ASN A 480 8.15 -25.48 -3.19
N THR A 481 7.25 -25.39 -4.16
CA THR A 481 6.22 -24.35 -4.21
C THR A 481 4.98 -24.70 -3.39
N LYS A 482 4.91 -25.91 -2.80
CA LYS A 482 3.74 -26.39 -2.05
C LYS A 482 3.98 -26.34 -0.55
N THR A 483 3.16 -25.55 0.15
CA THR A 483 3.10 -25.50 1.60
C THR A 483 1.86 -26.26 2.08
N LEU A 484 2.09 -27.34 2.82
CA LEU A 484 1.03 -28.19 3.38
C LEU A 484 0.66 -27.70 4.77
N ILE A 485 -0.64 -27.48 5.02
CA ILE A 485 -1.15 -27.12 6.34
C ILE A 485 -2.34 -27.97 6.75
N LYS A 486 -2.52 -28.07 8.07
CA LYS A 486 -3.68 -28.70 8.69
C LYS A 486 -4.33 -27.71 9.63
N LEU A 487 -5.63 -27.52 9.50
CA LEU A 487 -6.46 -26.71 10.37
C LEU A 487 -7.39 -27.67 11.13
N GLN A 488 -7.43 -27.55 12.45
CA GLN A 488 -8.29 -28.38 13.29
C GLN A 488 -9.27 -27.50 14.04
N MET A 489 -10.56 -27.71 13.79
CA MET A 489 -11.62 -26.95 14.42
C MET A 489 -12.27 -27.77 15.52
N SER A 490 -12.60 -27.14 16.64
CA SER A 490 -13.37 -27.80 17.69
C SER A 490 -14.85 -27.46 17.53
N ALA A 491 -15.71 -28.47 17.51
CA ALA A 491 -17.15 -28.25 17.67
C ALA A 491 -17.42 -27.59 19.03
N TYR A 492 -18.38 -26.67 19.10
CA TYR A 492 -18.73 -26.04 20.38
C TYR A 492 -19.22 -27.07 21.40
N ALA A 493 -19.99 -28.08 20.96
CA ALA A 493 -20.49 -29.15 21.82
C ALA A 493 -19.40 -30.03 22.43
N ASP A 494 -18.20 -30.06 21.83
CA ASP A 494 -17.05 -30.77 22.40
C ASP A 494 -16.18 -29.88 23.32
N SER A 495 -16.32 -28.56 23.19
CA SER A 495 -15.49 -27.59 23.92
C SER A 495 -16.19 -27.02 25.15
N GLU A 496 -17.52 -27.05 25.17
CA GLU A 496 -18.37 -26.39 26.16
C GLU A 496 -19.42 -27.36 26.68
N GLU A 497 -19.35 -27.69 27.96
CA GLU A 497 -20.29 -28.62 28.61
C GLU A 497 -21.74 -28.13 28.54
N ILE A 498 -21.93 -26.81 28.52
CA ILE A 498 -23.25 -26.19 28.38
C ILE A 498 -23.75 -26.16 26.92
N VAL A 499 -22.99 -26.64 25.93
CA VAL A 499 -23.43 -26.72 24.54
C VAL A 499 -23.69 -28.17 24.20
N THR A 500 -24.92 -28.47 23.80
CA THR A 500 -25.36 -29.86 23.55
C THR A 500 -26.23 -29.94 22.31
N VAL A 501 -26.29 -31.11 21.68
CA VAL A 501 -27.28 -31.38 20.64
C VAL A 501 -28.56 -31.82 21.33
N ASN A 502 -29.65 -31.10 21.08
CA ASN A 502 -30.95 -31.40 21.68
C ASN A 502 -31.58 -32.62 20.98
N ASP A 503 -31.87 -33.68 21.73
CA ASP A 503 -32.39 -34.93 21.19
C ASP A 503 -33.73 -34.79 20.44
N ARG A 504 -34.55 -33.80 20.80
CA ARG A 504 -35.90 -33.60 20.23
C ARG A 504 -35.86 -33.01 18.83
N ASN A 505 -35.02 -32.01 18.62
CA ASN A 505 -35.00 -31.22 17.37
C ASN A 505 -33.66 -31.32 16.62
N GLN A 506 -32.68 -32.03 17.17
CA GLN A 506 -31.33 -32.22 16.62
C GLN A 506 -30.57 -30.90 16.39
N LEU A 507 -30.99 -29.83 17.06
CA LEU A 507 -30.32 -28.52 17.02
C LEU A 507 -29.26 -28.44 18.12
N THR A 508 -28.14 -27.79 17.80
CA THR A 508 -27.12 -27.49 18.82
C THR A 508 -27.57 -26.27 19.63
N GLN A 509 -27.68 -26.44 20.95
CA GLN A 509 -28.22 -25.44 21.86
C GLN A 509 -27.31 -25.21 23.06
N VAL A 510 -27.35 -23.99 23.59
CA VAL A 510 -26.80 -23.69 24.92
C VAL A 510 -27.82 -24.16 25.96
N ASN A 511 -27.50 -25.24 26.64
CA ASN A 511 -28.27 -25.80 27.72
C ASN A 511 -28.09 -24.97 28.99
N LEU A 512 -29.08 -24.12 29.25
CA LEU A 512 -29.16 -23.28 30.43
C LEU A 512 -30.27 -23.78 31.35
N GLU A 513 -30.13 -23.48 32.65
CA GLU A 513 -31.21 -23.68 33.61
C GLU A 513 -32.48 -22.91 33.18
N LYS A 514 -33.65 -23.38 33.62
CA LYS A 514 -34.94 -22.79 33.28
C LYS A 514 -34.96 -21.28 33.60
N ILE A 515 -35.38 -20.49 32.61
CA ILE A 515 -35.56 -19.04 32.76
C ILE A 515 -37.04 -18.77 33.03
N TYR A 516 -37.34 -18.38 34.26
CA TYR A 516 -38.71 -18.08 34.68
C TYR A 516 -39.10 -16.64 34.31
N PHE A 517 -40.37 -16.48 33.91
CA PHE A 517 -41.05 -15.20 33.77
C PHE A 517 -42.26 -15.17 34.69
N ASP A 518 -42.56 -14.00 35.28
CA ASP A 518 -43.81 -13.84 36.02
C ASP A 518 -45.02 -13.96 35.09
N PHE A 519 -46.18 -14.28 35.68
CA PHE A 519 -47.45 -14.37 34.95
C PHE A 519 -47.75 -13.06 34.20
N ASP A 520 -48.04 -13.17 32.90
CA ASP A 520 -48.28 -12.05 31.97
C ASP A 520 -47.14 -11.01 31.88
N LYS A 521 -45.91 -11.38 32.27
CA LYS A 521 -44.75 -10.51 32.13
C LYS A 521 -43.66 -11.08 31.23
N ALA A 522 -42.83 -10.16 30.73
CA ALA A 522 -41.67 -10.45 29.89
C ALA A 522 -40.35 -9.89 30.45
N ASN A 523 -40.37 -9.16 31.58
CA ASN A 523 -39.15 -8.62 32.17
C ASN A 523 -38.23 -9.72 32.70
N ILE A 524 -36.92 -9.55 32.52
CA ILE A 524 -35.91 -10.47 33.06
C ILE A 524 -35.83 -10.30 34.58
N ARG A 525 -36.00 -11.40 35.32
CA ARG A 525 -35.88 -11.46 36.77
C ARG A 525 -34.41 -11.55 37.22
N PRO A 526 -34.08 -11.21 38.49
CA PRO A 526 -32.72 -11.30 39.00
C PRO A 526 -32.11 -12.71 38.95
N ASP A 527 -32.91 -13.75 39.14
CA ASP A 527 -32.49 -15.16 39.01
C ASP A 527 -32.24 -15.54 37.54
N ALA A 528 -33.16 -15.17 36.64
CA ALA A 528 -32.98 -15.32 35.19
C ALA A 528 -31.72 -14.61 34.66
N ALA A 529 -31.41 -13.43 35.21
CA ALA A 529 -30.21 -12.66 34.88
C ALA A 529 -28.92 -13.45 35.18
N VAL A 530 -28.84 -14.15 36.31
CA VAL A 530 -27.67 -14.99 36.66
C VAL A 530 -27.48 -16.12 35.64
N THR A 531 -28.56 -16.74 35.19
CA THR A 531 -28.51 -17.77 34.15
C THR A 531 -28.09 -17.20 32.80
N LEU A 532 -28.64 -16.06 32.40
CA LEU A 532 -28.29 -15.39 31.14
C LEU A 532 -26.84 -14.86 31.13
N ASP A 533 -26.28 -14.53 32.29
CA ASP A 533 -24.86 -14.17 32.40
C ASP A 533 -23.94 -15.32 31.97
N LYS A 534 -24.36 -16.59 32.07
CA LYS A 534 -23.60 -17.75 31.51
C LYS A 534 -23.56 -17.69 29.98
N LEU A 535 -24.68 -17.38 29.32
CA LEU A 535 -24.74 -17.18 27.87
C LEU A 535 -23.88 -16.00 27.43
N VAL A 536 -23.93 -14.89 28.17
CA VAL A 536 -23.10 -13.72 27.91
C VAL A 536 -21.61 -14.07 28.00
N GLN A 537 -21.20 -14.85 29.01
CA GLN A 537 -19.82 -15.30 29.14
C GLN A 537 -19.39 -16.15 27.94
N LEU A 538 -20.24 -17.08 27.50
CA LEU A 538 -19.98 -17.92 26.34
C LEU A 538 -19.84 -17.09 25.04
N MET A 539 -20.77 -16.16 24.79
CA MET A 539 -20.74 -15.29 23.60
C MET A 539 -19.61 -14.26 23.63
N LYS A 540 -19.10 -13.89 24.82
CA LYS A 540 -17.86 -13.10 24.96
C LYS A 540 -16.61 -13.93 24.67
N LYS A 541 -16.61 -15.20 25.09
CA LYS A 541 -15.53 -16.16 24.79
C LYS A 541 -15.44 -16.46 23.29
N TYR A 542 -16.58 -16.54 22.60
CA TYR A 542 -16.67 -16.80 21.16
C TYR A 542 -17.34 -15.64 20.42
N PRO A 543 -16.57 -14.62 19.97
CA PRO A 543 -17.12 -13.43 19.33
C PRO A 543 -17.88 -13.66 18.02
N GLU A 544 -17.69 -14.82 17.37
CA GLU A 544 -18.35 -15.18 16.11
C GLU A 544 -19.60 -16.06 16.29
N MET A 545 -19.92 -16.45 17.54
CA MET A 545 -21.09 -17.27 17.84
C MET A 545 -22.37 -16.46 17.71
N ASP A 546 -23.32 -16.97 16.93
CA ASP A 546 -24.65 -16.38 16.77
C ASP A 546 -25.72 -17.26 17.40
N ILE A 547 -26.69 -16.65 18.09
CA ILE A 547 -27.71 -17.37 18.86
C ILE A 547 -29.13 -16.92 18.47
N GLU A 548 -30.01 -17.89 18.18
CA GLU A 548 -31.46 -17.67 18.20
C GLU A 548 -31.99 -17.92 19.62
N VAL A 549 -32.63 -16.89 20.18
CA VAL A 549 -33.43 -17.00 21.40
C VAL A 549 -34.87 -17.31 20.99
N ALA A 550 -35.25 -18.56 21.16
CA ALA A 550 -36.60 -19.05 20.94
C ALA A 550 -37.38 -19.03 22.25
N SER A 551 -38.54 -18.38 22.31
CA SER A 551 -39.41 -18.44 23.50
C SER A 551 -40.75 -19.11 23.17
N HIS A 552 -41.27 -19.85 24.13
CA HIS A 552 -42.50 -20.64 24.02
C HIS A 552 -43.47 -20.34 25.17
N THR A 553 -44.74 -20.61 24.95
CA THR A 553 -45.79 -20.54 25.97
C THR A 553 -46.45 -21.91 26.16
N ASP A 554 -47.19 -22.06 27.25
CA ASP A 554 -48.18 -23.14 27.33
C ASP A 554 -49.42 -22.81 26.48
N GLN A 555 -50.33 -23.77 26.35
CA GLN A 555 -51.53 -23.65 25.51
C GLN A 555 -52.68 -22.85 26.14
N ARG A 556 -52.48 -22.26 27.34
CA ARG A 556 -53.53 -21.49 28.01
C ARG A 556 -53.48 -20.06 27.47
N GLY A 557 -54.55 -19.65 26.80
CA GLY A 557 -54.65 -18.35 26.14
C GLY A 557 -55.08 -18.51 24.69
N SER A 558 -55.18 -17.41 23.96
CA SER A 558 -55.36 -17.48 22.51
C SER A 558 -53.99 -17.58 21.82
N ASP A 559 -53.92 -18.28 20.69
CA ASP A 559 -52.71 -18.44 19.87
C ASP A 559 -52.04 -17.09 19.60
N SER A 560 -52.84 -16.08 19.25
CA SER A 560 -52.37 -14.71 18.98
C SER A 560 -51.73 -14.05 20.19
N TYR A 561 -52.30 -14.25 21.37
CA TYR A 561 -51.77 -13.73 22.63
C TYR A 561 -50.48 -14.45 23.00
N ASN A 562 -50.45 -15.78 22.87
CA ASN A 562 -49.31 -16.64 23.18
C ASN A 562 -48.12 -16.37 22.24
N LEU A 563 -48.38 -16.16 20.95
CA LEU A 563 -47.36 -15.73 20.00
C LEU A 563 -46.79 -14.35 20.35
N ALA A 564 -47.64 -13.38 20.68
CA ALA A 564 -47.19 -12.05 21.08
C ALA A 564 -46.40 -12.07 22.40
N LEU A 565 -46.84 -12.88 23.38
CA LEU A 565 -46.18 -13.02 24.68
C LEU A 565 -44.80 -13.65 24.55
N SER A 566 -44.70 -14.77 23.83
CA SER A 566 -43.41 -15.41 23.55
C SER A 566 -42.45 -14.49 22.80
N GLN A 567 -42.91 -13.74 21.80
CA GLN A 567 -42.06 -12.78 21.09
C GLN A 567 -41.52 -11.70 22.03
N ARG A 568 -42.35 -11.16 22.94
CA ARG A 568 -41.89 -10.18 23.95
C ARG A 568 -40.83 -10.77 24.89
N ARG A 569 -40.99 -12.04 25.30
CA ARG A 569 -40.02 -12.75 26.16
C ARG A 569 -38.69 -13.00 25.46
N ALA A 570 -38.72 -13.45 24.21
CA ALA A 570 -37.51 -13.60 23.40
C ALA A 570 -36.80 -12.25 23.23
N GLN A 571 -37.57 -11.19 22.97
CA GLN A 571 -37.05 -9.83 22.82
C GLN A 571 -36.38 -9.31 24.10
N SER A 572 -37.04 -9.47 25.26
CA SER A 572 -36.49 -9.04 26.55
C SER A 572 -35.22 -9.80 26.93
N THR A 573 -35.13 -11.08 26.53
CA THR A 573 -33.92 -11.89 26.72
C THR A 573 -32.77 -11.38 25.86
N VAL A 574 -33.02 -11.11 24.57
CA VAL A 574 -32.02 -10.50 23.68
C VAL A 574 -31.59 -9.13 24.20
N ASP A 575 -32.53 -8.27 24.61
CA ASP A 575 -32.24 -6.93 25.13
C ASP A 575 -31.34 -6.99 26.37
N TYR A 576 -31.57 -7.98 27.25
CA TYR A 576 -30.69 -8.22 28.38
C TYR A 576 -29.27 -8.60 27.95
N VAL A 577 -29.11 -9.57 27.04
CA VAL A 577 -27.79 -10.00 26.56
C VAL A 577 -27.05 -8.84 25.86
N VAL A 578 -27.76 -8.02 25.08
CA VAL A 578 -27.23 -6.81 24.45
C VAL A 578 -26.81 -5.76 25.49
N SER A 579 -27.59 -5.58 26.55
CA SER A 579 -27.24 -4.65 27.65
C SER A 579 -25.92 -5.02 28.35
N LYS A 580 -25.45 -6.27 28.21
CA LYS A 580 -24.18 -6.77 28.75
C LYS A 580 -23.00 -6.66 27.78
N GLY A 581 -23.22 -6.04 26.61
CA GLY A 581 -22.19 -5.71 25.63
C GLY A 581 -22.03 -6.72 24.49
N ILE A 582 -23.03 -7.57 24.23
CA ILE A 582 -23.05 -8.41 23.01
C ILE A 582 -23.71 -7.62 21.87
N ASP A 583 -23.12 -7.69 20.67
CA ASP A 583 -23.69 -7.05 19.48
C ASP A 583 -25.08 -7.65 19.15
N ARG A 584 -26.05 -6.77 18.89
CA ARG A 584 -27.42 -7.12 18.53
C ARG A 584 -27.48 -8.00 17.28
N ASN A 585 -26.56 -7.82 16.33
CA ASN A 585 -26.55 -8.57 15.07
C ASN A 585 -26.26 -10.06 15.26
N ARG A 586 -25.72 -10.46 16.42
CA ARG A 586 -25.40 -11.85 16.78
C ARG A 586 -26.58 -12.59 17.43
N LEU A 587 -27.71 -11.92 17.60
CA LEU A 587 -28.85 -12.40 18.36
C LEU A 587 -30.15 -12.29 17.56
N LYS A 588 -30.89 -13.39 17.48
CA LYS A 588 -32.20 -13.42 16.81
C LYS A 588 -33.28 -13.79 17.83
N ALA A 589 -34.26 -12.91 18.03
CA ALA A 589 -35.40 -13.17 18.91
C ALA A 589 -36.57 -13.76 18.11
N LYS A 590 -37.09 -14.93 18.51
CA LYS A 590 -38.26 -15.54 17.88
C LYS A 590 -39.24 -16.12 18.91
N GLY A 591 -40.48 -15.64 18.87
CA GLY A 591 -41.59 -16.21 19.63
C GLY A 591 -42.27 -17.32 18.83
N TYR A 592 -42.46 -18.48 19.46
CA TYR A 592 -43.15 -19.63 18.87
C TYR A 592 -44.56 -19.84 19.45
N GLY A 593 -44.96 -19.08 20.46
CA GLY A 593 -46.21 -19.31 21.20
C GLY A 593 -46.31 -20.75 21.69
N GLU A 594 -47.48 -21.35 21.47
CA GLU A 594 -47.77 -22.75 21.80
C GLU A 594 -47.56 -23.72 20.63
N THR A 595 -47.02 -23.25 19.49
CA THR A 595 -46.96 -24.03 18.24
C THR A 595 -45.94 -25.17 18.25
N ASP A 596 -45.02 -25.16 19.22
CA ASP A 596 -44.01 -26.20 19.41
C ASP A 596 -43.91 -26.63 20.90
N PRO A 597 -44.90 -27.40 21.40
CA PRO A 597 -44.93 -27.82 22.80
C PRO A 597 -44.06 -29.06 23.04
N ILE A 598 -43.36 -29.11 24.18
CA ILE A 598 -42.70 -30.33 24.67
C ILE A 598 -43.75 -31.37 25.03
N HIS A 599 -44.78 -30.94 25.77
CA HIS A 599 -45.94 -31.77 26.11
C HIS A 599 -47.13 -31.33 25.28
N ALA A 600 -47.52 -32.16 24.31
CA ALA A 600 -48.81 -32.00 23.65
C ALA A 600 -49.89 -32.27 24.70
N CYS A 601 -50.68 -31.25 25.04
CA CYS A 601 -51.66 -31.29 26.12
C CYS A 601 -53.09 -31.33 25.54
N PRO A 602 -53.49 -32.35 24.75
CA PRO A 602 -54.82 -32.38 24.14
C PRO A 602 -55.90 -32.24 25.23
N SER A 603 -56.86 -31.34 24.99
CA SER A 603 -57.98 -31.02 25.89
C SER A 603 -57.66 -30.28 27.21
N GLY A 604 -56.43 -29.80 27.43
CA GLY A 604 -56.10 -29.05 28.65
C GLY A 604 -55.53 -29.88 29.80
N ASP A 605 -55.34 -31.18 29.62
CA ASP A 605 -55.06 -32.15 30.69
C ASP A 605 -53.60 -32.19 31.19
N CYS A 606 -52.82 -31.15 30.93
CA CYS A 606 -51.45 -31.09 31.45
C CYS A 606 -51.43 -30.70 32.93
N THR A 607 -50.51 -31.32 33.66
CA THR A 607 -50.15 -30.90 35.01
C THR A 607 -49.49 -29.52 34.97
N GLU A 608 -49.52 -28.76 36.07
CA GLU A 608 -48.84 -27.47 36.13
C GLU A 608 -47.33 -27.59 35.87
N ALA A 609 -46.71 -28.73 36.22
CA ALA A 609 -45.33 -29.02 35.88
C ALA A 609 -45.09 -29.13 34.36
N GLN A 610 -46.01 -29.76 33.62
CA GLN A 610 -45.93 -29.85 32.16
C GLN A 610 -46.18 -28.50 31.48
N PHE A 611 -47.11 -27.70 32.02
CA PHE A 611 -47.28 -26.32 31.56
C PHE A 611 -46.01 -25.50 31.81
N ASP A 612 -45.36 -25.69 32.95
CA ASP A 612 -44.09 -25.03 33.25
C ASP A 612 -42.97 -25.41 32.29
N GLU A 613 -42.89 -26.68 31.90
CA GLU A 613 -41.92 -27.13 30.88
C GLU A 613 -42.22 -26.57 29.49
N ASN A 614 -43.49 -26.37 29.12
CA ASN A 614 -43.83 -25.71 27.85
C ASN A 614 -43.46 -24.21 27.86
N ARG A 615 -43.50 -23.55 29.02
CA ARG A 615 -43.09 -22.14 29.21
C ARG A 615 -41.57 -22.02 29.34
N ARG A 616 -40.88 -22.08 28.21
CA ARG A 616 -39.41 -22.12 28.18
C ARG A 616 -38.82 -21.12 27.19
N SER A 617 -37.51 -20.92 27.31
CA SER A 617 -36.68 -20.33 26.27
C SER A 617 -35.58 -21.30 25.88
N GLU A 618 -35.30 -21.42 24.59
CA GLU A 618 -34.23 -22.23 24.01
C GLU A 618 -33.22 -21.31 23.32
N PHE A 619 -31.94 -21.69 23.36
CA PHE A 619 -30.82 -20.89 22.86
C PHE A 619 -30.09 -21.68 21.78
N THR A 620 -30.50 -21.52 20.53
CA THR A 620 -29.99 -22.32 19.41
C THR A 620 -28.81 -21.63 18.75
N LEU A 621 -27.72 -22.37 18.51
CA LEU A 621 -26.57 -21.86 17.76
C LEU A 621 -26.92 -21.78 16.27
N LEU A 622 -26.66 -20.62 15.68
CA LEU A 622 -26.85 -20.35 14.25
C LEU A 622 -25.53 -20.37 13.48
N LYS A 623 -24.44 -19.94 14.12
CA LYS A 623 -23.10 -19.84 13.58
C LYS A 623 -22.09 -20.25 14.64
#